data_AF-A0A7X3C3N2-F1
#
_entry.id   AF-A0A7X3C3N2-F1
#
_cell.length_a   1.000
_cell.length_b   1.000
_cell.length_c   1.000
_cell.angle_alpha   90.00
_cell.angle_beta   90.00
_cell.angle_gamma   90.00
#
_symmetry.space_group_name_H-M   'P 1'
#
loop_
_entity.id
_entity.type
_entity.pdbx_description
1 polymer ?
#
loop_
_entity_poly.entity_id
_entity_poly.type
_entity_poly.pdbx_seq_one_letter_code
_entity_poly.pdbx_strand_id
1 'polypeptide(L)'
;MAQRLVYPAIFDPTVMINHVEITIPDIPGVKVMGNNDADAADKAARMAGETLAKLNDELPVPSAPWELKPKPGQTVSFIVLDLDEYKK
;
A
#
# COMPACT_ATOMS: atom_id res chain seq x y z
N MET A 1 5.70 -12.33 -17.82
CA MET A 1 4.78 -12.92 -16.82
C MET A 1 4.33 -11.77 -15.96
N ALA A 2 3.04 -11.43 -15.92
CA ALA A 2 2.55 -10.30 -15.14
C ALA A 2 2.91 -10.52 -13.66
N GLN A 3 3.76 -9.67 -13.10
CA GLN A 3 4.22 -9.81 -11.72
C GLN A 3 3.23 -9.09 -10.80
N ARG A 4 2.16 -9.80 -10.44
CA ARG A 4 1.17 -9.37 -9.47
C ARG A 4 1.69 -9.58 -8.06
N LEU A 5 1.76 -8.50 -7.29
CA LEU A 5 2.13 -8.53 -5.89
C LEU A 5 0.95 -8.09 -5.04
N VAL A 6 0.85 -8.66 -3.85
CA VAL A 6 -0.19 -8.33 -2.89
C VAL A 6 0.51 -7.95 -1.60
N TYR A 7 0.32 -6.71 -1.17
CA TYR A 7 0.85 -6.22 0.10
C TYR A 7 -0.29 -5.81 1.01
N PRO A 8 -0.21 -6.16 2.31
CA PRO A 8 -1.16 -5.65 3.27
C PRO A 8 -0.90 -4.16 3.53
N ALA A 9 -1.97 -3.41 3.60
CA ALA A 9 -1.98 -1.97 3.79
C ALA A 9 -2.89 -1.62 4.97
N ILE A 10 -2.47 -0.64 5.77
CA ILE A 10 -3.23 -0.15 6.91
C ILE A 10 -3.96 1.12 6.46
N PHE A 11 -5.28 1.07 6.54
CA PHE A 11 -6.20 2.17 6.26
C PHE A 11 -6.53 2.85 7.58
N ASP A 12 -6.18 4.13 7.67
CA ASP A 12 -6.40 4.97 8.83
C ASP A 12 -7.30 6.16 8.47
N PRO A 13 -8.63 6.03 8.66
CA PRO A 13 -9.58 7.14 8.48
C PRO A 13 -9.58 8.11 9.67
N THR A 14 -8.80 7.85 10.74
CA THR A 14 -8.83 8.64 11.98
C THR A 14 -7.88 9.83 11.96
N VAL A 15 -6.95 9.87 10.99
CA VAL A 15 -5.94 10.93 10.87
C VAL A 15 -6.58 12.29 10.57
N MET A 16 -7.59 12.32 9.70
CA MET A 16 -8.27 13.56 9.33
C MET A 16 -9.70 13.29 8.84
N ILE A 17 -10.62 14.19 9.19
CA ILE A 17 -12.03 14.11 8.77
C ILE A 17 -12.11 14.15 7.24
N ASN A 18 -12.92 13.25 6.66
CA ASN A 18 -13.11 13.07 5.21
C ASN A 18 -11.83 12.70 4.43
N HIS A 19 -10.83 12.13 5.10
CA HIS A 19 -9.64 11.63 4.45
C HIS A 19 -9.25 10.28 5.03
N VAL A 20 -8.48 9.53 4.26
CA VAL A 20 -7.98 8.22 4.63
C VAL A 20 -6.49 8.18 4.37
N GLU A 21 -5.72 7.92 5.41
CA GLU A 21 -4.30 7.68 5.30
C GLU A 21 -4.07 6.18 5.08
N ILE A 22 -3.31 5.83 4.05
CA ILE A 22 -2.90 4.44 3.80
C ILE A 22 -1.40 4.33 3.94
N THR A 23 -0.98 3.33 4.71
CA THR A 23 0.44 2.99 4.88
C THR A 23 0.67 1.53 4.51
N ILE A 24 1.70 1.26 3.70
CA ILE A 24 2.15 -0.11 3.39
C ILE A 24 3.45 -0.34 4.13
N PRO A 25 3.43 -1.00 5.31
CA PRO A 25 4.61 -1.13 6.16
C PRO A 25 5.74 -1.94 5.52
N ASP A 26 5.38 -2.87 4.61
CA ASP A 26 6.34 -3.71 3.91
C ASP A 26 7.10 -2.98 2.81
N ILE A 27 6.54 -1.88 2.30
CA ILE A 27 7.17 -1.09 1.23
C ILE A 27 7.68 0.22 1.84
N PRO A 28 9.00 0.37 2.02
CA PRO A 28 9.55 1.52 2.70
C PRO A 28 9.18 2.81 1.97
N GLY A 29 8.66 3.78 2.73
CA GLY A 29 8.29 5.10 2.21
C GLY A 29 6.91 5.19 1.59
N VAL A 30 6.13 4.11 1.51
CA VAL A 30 4.75 4.18 1.00
C VAL A 30 3.80 4.59 2.12
N LYS A 31 3.54 5.89 2.16
CA LYS A 31 2.56 6.52 3.03
C LYS A 31 1.83 7.60 2.26
N VAL A 32 0.53 7.42 2.04
CA VAL A 32 -0.28 8.32 1.22
C VAL A 32 -1.55 8.71 1.92
N MET A 33 -2.15 9.82 1.48
CA MET A 33 -3.43 10.30 1.97
C MET A 33 -4.37 10.53 0.79
N GLY A 34 -5.58 10.01 0.90
CA GLY A 34 -6.64 10.24 -0.07
C GLY A 34 -7.87 10.88 0.56
N ASN A 35 -8.74 11.41 -0.30
CA ASN A 35 -10.01 12.04 0.07
C ASN A 35 -11.09 10.99 0.42
N ASN A 36 -10.87 9.73 0.07
CA ASN A 36 -11.71 8.57 0.37
C ASN A 36 -10.87 7.30 0.22
N ASP A 37 -11.43 6.15 0.59
CA ASP A 37 -10.74 4.85 0.54
C ASP A 37 -10.20 4.52 -0.86
N ALA A 38 -10.98 4.79 -1.92
CA ALA A 38 -10.59 4.47 -3.30
C ALA A 38 -9.44 5.37 -3.79
N ASP A 39 -9.54 6.68 -3.57
CA ASP A 39 -8.49 7.66 -3.92
C ASP A 39 -7.18 7.37 -3.15
N ALA A 40 -7.30 7.05 -1.86
CA ALA A 40 -6.14 6.67 -1.07
C ALA A 40 -5.52 5.37 -1.59
N ALA A 41 -6.33 4.36 -1.93
CA ALA A 41 -5.87 3.07 -2.43
C ALA A 41 -5.18 3.20 -3.78
N ASP A 42 -5.72 3.98 -4.71
CA ASP A 42 -5.11 4.24 -6.02
C ASP A 42 -3.75 4.95 -5.88
N LYS A 43 -3.67 5.96 -5.00
CA LYS A 43 -2.41 6.65 -4.67
C LYS A 43 -1.39 5.70 -4.05
N ALA A 44 -1.84 4.85 -3.13
CA ALA A 44 -0.97 3.88 -2.44
C ALA A 44 -0.43 2.87 -3.45
N ALA A 45 -1.31 2.35 -4.32
CA ALA A 45 -0.95 1.40 -5.35
C ALA A 45 0.08 1.98 -6.32
N ARG A 46 -0.14 3.21 -6.78
CA ARG A 46 0.80 3.91 -7.64
C ARG A 46 2.16 4.12 -6.99
N MET A 47 2.19 4.66 -5.77
CA MET A 47 3.45 4.94 -5.07
C MET A 47 4.22 3.64 -4.76
N ALA A 48 3.50 2.58 -4.38
CA ALA A 48 4.06 1.25 -4.18
C ALA A 48 4.64 0.68 -5.47
N GLY A 49 3.90 0.74 -6.58
CA GLY A 49 4.36 0.30 -7.90
C GLY A 49 5.62 1.04 -8.35
N GLU A 50 5.65 2.37 -8.23
CA GLU A 50 6.82 3.19 -8.55
C GLU A 50 8.03 2.89 -7.64
N THR A 51 7.79 2.57 -6.36
CA THR A 51 8.86 2.24 -5.40
C THR A 51 9.44 0.86 -5.68
N LEU A 52 8.58 -0.14 -5.89
CA LEU A 52 8.97 -1.50 -6.20
C LEU A 52 9.63 -1.61 -7.59
N ALA A 53 9.18 -0.82 -8.58
CA ALA A 53 9.83 -0.78 -9.89
C ALA A 53 11.27 -0.24 -9.84
N LYS A 54 11.61 0.59 -8.84
CA LYS A 54 12.99 1.04 -8.59
C LYS A 54 13.83 -0.04 -7.89
N LEU A 55 13.18 -0.95 -7.15
CA LEU A 55 13.81 -2.09 -6.47
C LEU A 55 13.92 -3.24 -7.47
N ASN A 56 14.89 -3.16 -8.39
CA ASN A 56 15.00 -4.09 -9.52
C ASN A 56 15.34 -5.55 -9.13
N ASP A 57 15.90 -5.78 -7.93
CA ASP A 57 16.42 -7.10 -7.53
C ASP A 57 15.87 -7.65 -6.20
N GLU A 58 15.40 -6.80 -5.28
CA GLU A 58 14.90 -7.23 -3.96
C GLU A 58 13.53 -6.63 -3.67
N LEU A 59 12.49 -7.38 -4.05
CA LEU A 59 11.13 -7.07 -3.62
C LEU A 59 10.98 -7.45 -2.14
N PRO A 60 10.48 -6.54 -1.28
CA PRO A 60 10.24 -6.85 0.12
C PRO A 60 9.23 -8.00 0.26
N VAL A 61 9.45 -8.88 1.23
CA VAL A 61 8.49 -9.95 1.51
C VAL A 61 7.25 -9.33 2.16
N PRO A 62 6.03 -9.57 1.63
CA PRO A 62 4.81 -9.09 2.27
C PRO A 62 4.66 -9.73 3.65
N SER A 63 4.42 -8.90 4.67
CA SER A 63 4.10 -9.38 6.01
C SER A 63 2.74 -10.06 6.00
N ALA A 64 2.51 -10.94 6.97
CA ALA A 64 1.19 -11.49 7.13
C ALA A 64 0.23 -10.47 7.77
N PRO A 65 -1.07 -10.48 7.40
CA PRO A 65 -2.04 -9.52 7.93
C PRO A 65 -2.20 -9.58 9.46
N TRP A 66 -1.93 -10.72 10.08
CA TRP A 66 -1.99 -10.90 11.54
C TRP A 66 -0.76 -10.33 12.28
N GLU A 67 0.33 -10.06 11.57
CA GLU A 67 1.52 -9.41 12.13
C GLU A 67 1.35 -7.89 12.19
N LEU A 68 0.46 -7.36 11.34
CA LEU A 68 0.03 -5.97 11.41
C LEU A 68 -0.83 -5.76 12.65
N LYS A 69 -0.42 -4.82 13.48
CA LYS A 69 -1.16 -4.37 14.66
C LYS A 69 -1.82 -3.03 14.36
N PRO A 70 -2.98 -3.01 13.67
CA PRO A 70 -3.71 -1.77 13.47
C PRO A 70 -4.15 -1.21 14.82
N LYS A 71 -4.14 0.12 14.93
CA LYS A 71 -4.69 0.84 16.07
C LYS A 71 -6.23 0.80 16.03
N PRO A 72 -6.92 1.08 17.15
CA PRO A 72 -8.37 1.20 17.16
C PRO A 72 -8.85 2.22 16.11
N GLY A 73 -9.76 1.79 15.23
CA GLY A 73 -10.27 2.61 14.12
C GLY A 73 -9.52 2.46 12.80
N GLN A 74 -8.37 1.77 12.80
CA GLN A 74 -7.65 1.40 11.57
C GLN A 74 -8.13 0.03 11.05
N THR A 75 -8.08 -0.16 9.73
CA THR A 75 -8.42 -1.42 9.07
C THR A 75 -7.23 -1.93 8.27
N VAL A 76 -7.04 -3.25 8.21
CA VAL A 76 -6.04 -3.86 7.32
C VAL A 76 -6.75 -4.38 6.08
N SER A 77 -6.29 -3.95 4.91
CA SER A 77 -6.78 -4.39 3.61
C SER A 77 -5.61 -4.71 2.69
N PHE A 78 -5.83 -5.52 1.67
CA PHE A 78 -4.78 -5.88 0.72
C PHE A 78 -4.81 -4.96 -0.51
N ILE A 79 -3.64 -4.48 -0.91
CA ILE A 79 -3.47 -3.73 -2.16
C ILE A 79 -2.78 -4.66 -3.16
N VAL A 80 -3.43 -4.84 -4.31
CA VAL A 80 -2.91 -5.62 -5.43
C VAL A 80 -2.20 -4.67 -6.38
N LEU A 81 -0.96 -5.00 -6.71
CA LEU A 81 -0.07 -4.23 -7.58
C LEU A 81 0.29 -5.07 -8.80
N ASP A 82 0.14 -4.51 -9.99
CA ASP A 82 0.66 -5.10 -11.22
C ASP A 82 1.95 -4.38 -11.60
N LEU A 83 3.12 -4.99 -11.32
CA LEU A 83 4.42 -4.34 -11.59
C LEU A 83 4.73 -4.15 -13.08
N ASP A 84 4.09 -4.93 -13.95
CA ASP A 84 4.23 -4.79 -15.40
C ASP A 84 3.80 -3.39 -15.88
N GLU A 85 2.84 -2.75 -15.21
CA GLU A 85 2.38 -1.40 -15.54
C GLU A 85 3.44 -0.32 -15.24
N TYR A 86 4.38 -0.62 -14.32
CA TYR A 86 5.35 0.35 -13.80
C TYR A 86 6.79 0.13 -14.30
N LYS A 87 7.07 -1.03 -14.93
CA LYS A 87 8.32 -1.29 -15.65
C LYS A 87 8.26 -0.63 -17.03
N LYS A 88 8.53 0.67 -17.11
CA LYS A 88 8.71 1.41 -18.37
C LYS A 88 10.17 1.75 -18.63
#